data_AF-A0A7S0ZCQ0-F1
#
_entry.id   AF-A0A7S0ZCQ0-F1
#
_cell.length_a   1.000
_cell.length_b   1.000
_cell.length_c   1.000
_cell.angle_alpha   90.00
_cell.angle_beta   90.00
_cell.angle_gamma   90.00
#
_symmetry.space_group_name_H-M   'P 1'
#
loop_
_entity.id
_entity.type
_entity.pdbx_description
1 polymer ?
#
loop_
_entity_poly.entity_id
_entity_poly.type
_entity_poly.pdbx_seq_one_letter_code
_entity_poly.pdbx_strand_id
1 'polypeptide(L)'
;MEKMERIEVEVPTSVRGSVSKSGNVYTTNRRSVSNAWHVYPMTDGLPREKASKRERLTHFLLNRKLHYFMLFLLVLDLALIISGIVLEIQSLDSEVSALENCLEECIHDIDLLPEQCNHPEHLGNQRLHNAERILGYVSLGILSIFIIEHVLMMIGIGVRKFMSHVFYVVDFLVVIVSFVLEIVFQNNPEGGLLIIARLWRFARIFHGFYEIGEDALSDEREWKEELDQYKDIIKEAAEAIESYQDESELIENIKTEFDTDAFKMIVHVAHQMTQHPASIKEHFDAMKDDIDQKEESPE
;
A
#
# COMPACT_ATOMS: atom_id res chain seq x y z
N MET A 1 -9.47 54.62 -33.21
CA MET A 1 -8.23 53.81 -33.12
C MET A 1 -7.62 54.10 -31.77
N GLU A 2 -8.19 53.47 -30.74
CA GLU A 2 -7.73 53.59 -29.36
C GLU A 2 -6.42 52.81 -29.19
N LYS A 3 -5.43 53.50 -28.65
CA LYS A 3 -4.12 52.96 -28.31
C LYS A 3 -4.24 52.44 -26.87
N MET A 4 -4.28 51.12 -26.72
CA MET A 4 -4.22 50.45 -25.42
C MET A 4 -2.92 50.82 -24.71
N GLU A 5 -3.02 51.54 -23.60
CA GLU A 5 -1.91 51.74 -22.67
C GLU A 5 -2.01 50.66 -21.58
N ARG A 6 -0.97 49.82 -21.59
CA ARG A 6 -0.81 48.62 -20.78
C ARG A 6 -0.30 49.05 -19.41
N ILE A 7 -1.07 48.83 -18.35
CA ILE A 7 -0.63 49.07 -16.97
C ILE A 7 0.34 47.94 -16.60
N GLU A 8 1.63 48.26 -16.51
CA GLU A 8 2.66 47.40 -15.93
C GLU A 8 2.54 47.47 -14.40
N VAL A 9 2.27 46.32 -13.78
CA VAL A 9 2.31 46.16 -12.33
C VAL A 9 3.77 45.91 -11.94
N GLU A 10 4.45 46.96 -11.47
CA GLU A 10 5.78 46.88 -10.87
C GLU A 10 5.72 46.08 -9.55
N VAL A 11 6.44 44.96 -9.51
CA VAL A 11 6.69 44.18 -8.29
C VAL A 11 7.88 44.81 -7.55
N PRO A 12 7.74 45.29 -6.30
CA PRO A 12 8.85 45.93 -5.59
C PRO A 12 9.91 44.91 -5.17
N THR A 13 11.06 44.97 -5.85
CA THR A 13 12.32 44.33 -5.43
C THR A 13 13.01 45.19 -4.36
N SER A 14 12.88 44.84 -3.08
CA SER A 14 13.83 45.29 -2.05
C SER A 14 13.61 44.56 -0.72
N VAL A 15 14.42 43.55 -0.42
CA VAL A 15 15.12 43.42 0.88
C VAL A 15 16.42 42.64 0.65
N ARG A 16 17.51 43.37 0.39
CA ARG A 16 18.88 42.85 0.53
C ARG A 16 19.34 43.16 1.95
N GLY A 17 19.17 42.21 2.87
CA GLY A 17 19.67 42.27 4.25
C GLY A 17 20.80 41.26 4.45
N SER A 18 22.03 41.75 4.57
CA SER A 18 23.21 40.99 4.97
C SER A 18 23.27 40.86 6.50
N VAL A 19 23.18 39.64 7.06
CA VAL A 19 23.53 39.40 8.48
C VAL A 19 24.30 38.08 8.63
N SER A 20 25.60 38.28 8.88
CA SER A 20 26.53 37.61 9.80
C SER A 20 26.39 36.11 10.16
N LYS A 21 27.54 35.43 9.99
CA LYS A 21 27.93 34.17 10.66
C LYS A 21 28.06 34.38 12.18
N SER A 22 27.36 33.56 12.98
CA SER A 22 27.75 33.02 14.30
C SER A 22 26.49 32.31 14.81
N GLY A 23 26.45 31.00 15.00
CA GLY A 23 27.18 30.32 16.06
C GLY A 23 26.23 30.07 17.24
N ASN A 24 25.94 28.79 17.47
CA ASN A 24 25.52 28.15 18.71
C ASN A 24 24.02 27.93 19.05
N VAL A 25 23.72 26.63 19.11
CA VAL A 25 23.03 25.92 20.21
C VAL A 25 21.50 25.88 20.16
N TYR A 26 20.99 24.80 19.53
CA TYR A 26 19.93 24.01 20.12
C TYR A 26 20.46 22.61 20.40
N THR A 27 20.80 22.39 21.67
CA THR A 27 21.08 21.08 22.25
C THR A 27 19.81 20.26 22.31
N THR A 28 19.87 19.08 21.67
CA THR A 28 19.22 17.81 22.04
C THR A 28 17.74 17.82 22.48
N ASN A 29 16.87 17.19 21.69
CA ASN A 29 15.97 16.21 22.30
C ASN A 29 15.93 14.91 21.49
N ARG A 30 16.42 13.87 22.14
CA ARG A 30 16.51 12.49 21.69
C ARG A 30 15.28 11.78 22.25
N ARG A 31 14.21 11.67 21.46
CA ARG A 31 13.08 10.75 21.67
C ARG A 31 12.19 10.73 20.42
N SER A 32 12.48 9.81 19.49
CA SER A 32 11.50 8.82 19.03
C SER A 32 12.18 7.94 18.00
N VAL A 33 12.67 6.80 18.46
CA VAL A 33 13.18 5.71 17.64
C VAL A 33 11.98 4.80 17.44
N SER A 34 11.19 4.99 16.37
CA SER A 34 10.13 4.02 16.06
C SER A 34 9.62 3.97 14.62
N ASN A 35 10.05 4.83 13.69
CA ASN A 35 9.45 4.85 12.34
C ASN A 35 10.48 4.54 11.23
N ALA A 36 11.37 3.57 11.48
CA ALA A 36 12.41 3.15 10.54
C ALA A 36 11.98 2.03 9.56
N TRP A 37 10.68 1.78 9.41
CA TRP A 37 10.17 0.65 8.60
C TRP A 37 9.40 1.04 7.33
N HIS A 38 9.04 2.32 7.13
CA HIS A 38 8.32 2.77 5.93
C HIS A 38 9.01 3.97 5.26
N VAL A 39 10.23 3.78 4.78
CA VAL A 39 10.78 4.62 3.72
C VAL A 39 11.56 3.71 2.79
N TYR A 40 10.93 3.28 1.69
CA TYR A 40 11.72 3.01 0.50
C TYR A 40 12.29 4.37 0.08
N PRO A 41 13.62 4.57 0.06
CA PRO A 41 14.14 5.80 -0.50
C PRO A 41 13.81 5.79 -1.99
N MET A 42 12.88 6.64 -2.39
CA MET A 42 12.77 7.10 -3.77
C MET A 42 14.13 7.71 -4.09
N THR A 43 14.92 6.99 -4.90
CA THR A 43 16.31 7.32 -5.15
C THR A 43 16.38 8.39 -6.22
N ASP A 44 16.27 9.62 -5.77
CA ASP A 44 16.42 10.80 -6.61
C ASP A 44 17.91 10.95 -7.00
N GLY A 45 18.22 10.73 -8.28
CA GLY A 45 19.34 11.41 -8.95
C GLY A 45 20.76 10.85 -8.82
N LEU A 46 21.00 9.67 -8.24
CA LEU A 46 22.35 9.06 -8.28
C LEU A 46 22.58 8.26 -9.59
N PRO A 47 23.79 8.34 -10.20
CA PRO A 47 24.07 7.64 -11.45
C PRO A 47 23.91 6.14 -11.25
N ARG A 48 22.99 5.56 -12.01
CA ARG A 48 22.52 4.17 -11.97
C ARG A 48 23.69 3.19 -12.13
N GLU A 49 24.30 2.80 -11.01
CA GLU A 49 25.19 1.66 -10.95
C GLU A 49 24.38 0.42 -11.34
N LYS A 50 24.90 -0.38 -12.28
CA LYS A 50 24.17 -1.41 -13.02
C LYS A 50 23.23 -2.22 -12.12
N ALA A 51 21.93 -2.26 -12.47
CA ALA A 51 20.88 -3.01 -11.78
C ALA A 51 21.41 -4.39 -11.33
N SER A 52 21.56 -4.55 -10.02
CA SER A 52 22.16 -5.73 -9.42
C SER A 52 21.30 -6.95 -9.74
N LYS A 53 21.91 -8.13 -9.91
CA LYS A 53 21.17 -9.39 -10.14
C LYS A 53 20.03 -9.61 -9.12
N ARG A 54 20.19 -9.05 -7.92
CA ARG A 54 19.18 -9.04 -6.85
C ARG A 54 17.90 -8.31 -7.25
N GLU A 55 18.00 -7.15 -7.88
CA GLU A 55 16.85 -6.32 -8.28
C GLU A 55 15.98 -7.03 -9.33
N ARG A 56 16.61 -7.77 -10.26
CA ARG A 56 15.90 -8.62 -11.23
C ARG A 56 15.23 -9.82 -10.57
N LEU A 57 15.86 -10.41 -9.56
CA LEU A 57 15.30 -11.54 -8.82
C LEU A 57 14.08 -11.08 -8.01
N THR A 58 14.19 -9.94 -7.32
CA THR A 58 13.09 -9.35 -6.56
C THR A 58 11.92 -9.00 -7.46
N HIS A 59 12.17 -8.40 -8.63
CA HIS A 59 11.10 -8.06 -9.58
C HIS A 59 10.43 -9.30 -10.21
N PHE A 60 11.14 -10.42 -10.28
CA PHE A 60 10.57 -11.70 -10.72
C PHE A 60 9.78 -12.38 -9.59
N LEU A 61 10.28 -12.34 -8.35
CA LEU A 61 9.63 -12.89 -7.17
C LEU A 61 8.35 -12.12 -6.80
N LEU A 62 8.36 -10.79 -6.92
CA LEU A 62 7.17 -9.94 -6.70
C LEU A 62 6.13 -10.06 -7.82
N ASN A 63 6.39 -10.86 -8.86
CA ASN A 63 5.44 -11.03 -9.94
C ASN A 63 4.20 -11.74 -9.39
N ARG A 64 3.04 -11.08 -9.48
CA ARG A 64 1.75 -11.60 -9.01
C ARG A 64 1.45 -13.01 -9.55
N LYS A 65 1.95 -13.34 -10.75
CA LYS A 65 1.84 -14.69 -11.34
C LYS A 65 2.59 -15.76 -10.55
N LEU A 66 3.79 -15.43 -10.03
CA LEU A 66 4.61 -16.36 -9.26
C LEU A 66 3.96 -16.62 -7.90
N HIS A 67 3.46 -15.58 -7.23
CA HIS A 67 2.67 -15.74 -6.01
C HIS A 67 1.45 -16.65 -6.19
N TYR A 68 0.66 -16.47 -7.26
CA TYR A 68 -0.46 -17.38 -7.55
C TYR A 68 -0.02 -18.81 -7.86
N PHE A 69 1.08 -18.97 -8.60
CA PHE A 69 1.66 -20.29 -8.89
C PHE A 69 2.11 -21.00 -7.61
N MET A 70 2.75 -20.27 -6.68
CA MET A 70 3.16 -20.82 -5.39
C MET A 70 1.98 -21.20 -4.51
N LEU A 71 0.94 -20.36 -4.47
CA LEU A 71 -0.30 -20.66 -3.77
C LEU A 71 -0.96 -21.93 -4.34
N PHE A 72 -0.99 -22.06 -5.67
CA PHE A 72 -1.49 -23.25 -6.34
C PHE A 72 -0.69 -24.51 -5.98
N LEU A 73 0.65 -24.43 -6.01
CA LEU A 73 1.51 -25.55 -5.60
C LEU A 73 1.28 -25.93 -4.14
N LEU A 74 0.91 -24.98 -3.27
CA LEU A 74 0.68 -25.24 -1.85
C LEU A 74 -0.63 -25.99 -1.67
N VAL A 75 -1.68 -25.59 -2.37
CA VAL A 75 -2.95 -26.32 -2.40
C VAL A 75 -2.75 -27.73 -2.97
N LEU A 76 -1.94 -27.87 -4.01
CA LEU A 76 -1.62 -29.17 -4.60
C LEU A 76 -0.84 -30.06 -3.63
N ASP A 77 0.16 -29.51 -2.93
CA ASP A 77 0.93 -30.20 -1.88
C ASP A 77 0.01 -30.72 -0.78
N LEU A 78 -0.89 -29.88 -0.28
CA LEU A 78 -1.89 -30.27 0.72
C LEU A 78 -2.80 -31.41 0.20
N ALA A 79 -3.26 -31.32 -1.05
CA ALA A 79 -4.10 -32.35 -1.65
C ALA A 79 -3.36 -33.68 -1.80
N LEU A 80 -2.09 -33.66 -2.22
CA LEU A 80 -1.26 -34.86 -2.35
C LEU A 80 -0.93 -35.49 -1.00
N ILE A 81 -0.71 -34.67 0.04
CA ILE A 81 -0.51 -35.15 1.41
C ILE A 81 -1.77 -35.88 1.91
N ILE A 82 -2.94 -35.25 1.77
CA ILE A 82 -4.21 -35.86 2.16
C ILE A 82 -4.43 -37.16 1.39
N SER A 83 -4.17 -37.16 0.08
CA SER A 83 -4.29 -38.35 -0.77
C SER A 83 -3.33 -39.45 -0.32
N GLY A 84 -2.09 -39.11 0.01
CA GLY A 84 -1.09 -40.05 0.53
C GLY A 84 -1.53 -40.70 1.83
N ILE A 85 -2.00 -39.91 2.80
CA ILE A 85 -2.52 -40.41 4.09
C ILE A 85 -3.70 -41.35 3.87
N VAL A 86 -4.64 -41.00 2.97
CA VAL A 86 -5.79 -41.87 2.68
C VAL A 86 -5.34 -43.20 2.07
N LEU A 87 -4.37 -43.18 1.16
CA LEU A 87 -3.84 -44.42 0.57
C LEU A 87 -3.09 -45.26 1.60
N GLU A 88 -2.30 -44.65 2.48
CA GLU A 88 -1.62 -45.33 3.58
C GLU A 88 -2.64 -46.03 4.50
N ILE A 89 -3.72 -45.33 4.88
CA ILE A 89 -4.81 -45.90 5.67
C ILE A 89 -5.45 -47.10 4.95
N GLN A 90 -5.74 -46.97 3.64
CA GLN A 90 -6.31 -48.07 2.86
C GLN A 90 -5.32 -49.24 2.67
N SER A 91 -4.02 -48.95 2.57
CA SER A 91 -2.94 -49.93 2.46
C SER A 91 -2.91 -50.80 3.70
N LEU A 92 -2.87 -50.16 4.86
CA LEU A 92 -2.93 -50.80 6.18
C LEU A 92 -4.23 -51.60 6.36
N ASP A 93 -5.38 -51.05 5.98
CA ASP A 93 -6.67 -51.74 6.06
C ASP A 93 -6.71 -53.02 5.21
N SER A 94 -6.09 -52.98 4.03
CA SER A 94 -5.98 -54.15 3.15
C SER A 94 -5.08 -55.24 3.72
N GLU A 95 -3.99 -54.86 4.41
CA GLU A 95 -3.09 -55.80 5.09
C GLU A 95 -3.76 -56.46 6.31
N VAL A 96 -4.45 -55.65 7.13
CA VAL A 96 -5.19 -56.14 8.30
C VAL A 96 -6.31 -57.09 7.89
N SER A 97 -7.09 -56.73 6.87
CA SER A 97 -8.16 -57.59 6.35
C SER A 97 -7.63 -58.92 5.79
N ALA A 98 -6.49 -58.90 5.09
CA ALA A 98 -5.85 -60.12 4.59
C ALA A 98 -5.35 -61.03 5.72
N LEU A 99 -4.84 -60.43 6.80
CA LEU A 99 -4.41 -61.16 7.99
C LEU A 99 -5.59 -61.79 8.73
N GLU A 100 -6.69 -61.06 8.90
CA GLU A 100 -7.91 -61.55 9.56
C GLU A 100 -8.52 -62.74 8.80
N ASN A 101 -8.67 -62.61 7.47
CA ASN A 101 -9.15 -63.71 6.62
C ASN A 101 -8.25 -64.95 6.70
N CYS A 102 -6.93 -64.76 6.69
CA CYS A 102 -5.99 -65.87 6.82
C CYS A 102 -6.06 -66.55 8.18
N LEU A 103 -6.27 -65.77 9.25
CA LEU A 103 -6.42 -66.30 10.61
C LEU A 103 -7.74 -67.08 10.75
N GLU A 104 -8.83 -66.59 10.17
CA GLU A 104 -10.14 -67.26 10.20
C GLU A 104 -10.11 -68.59 9.44
N GLU A 105 -9.42 -68.65 8.28
CA GLU A 105 -9.23 -69.89 7.52
C GLU A 105 -8.37 -70.92 8.29
N CYS A 106 -7.33 -70.50 9.01
CA CYS A 106 -6.52 -71.39 9.83
C CYS A 106 -7.23 -71.91 11.10
N ILE A 107 -8.18 -71.16 11.67
CA ILE A 107 -8.90 -71.56 12.89
C ILE A 107 -9.97 -72.62 12.61
N HIS A 108 -10.52 -72.66 11.39
CA HIS A 108 -11.57 -73.60 11.02
C HIS A 108 -11.07 -75.03 10.74
N ASP A 109 -9.76 -75.22 10.55
CA ASP A 109 -9.09 -76.51 10.33
C ASP A 109 -8.26 -76.91 11.59
N ILE A 110 -8.95 -77.41 12.62
CA ILE A 110 -8.32 -77.86 13.89
C ILE A 110 -7.51 -79.18 13.74
N ASP A 111 -7.62 -79.89 12.62
CA ASP A 111 -6.96 -81.20 12.41
C ASP A 111 -5.67 -81.15 11.57
N LEU A 112 -5.21 -79.97 11.13
CA LEU A 112 -4.00 -79.83 10.31
C LEU A 112 -2.81 -79.30 11.10
N LEU A 113 -1.73 -80.09 11.10
CA LEU A 113 -0.40 -79.69 11.58
C LEU A 113 0.03 -78.38 10.88
N PRO A 114 0.78 -77.48 11.58
CA PRO A 114 1.14 -76.14 11.13
C PRO A 114 2.06 -76.07 9.88
N GLU A 115 2.30 -77.20 9.21
CA GLU A 115 3.30 -77.34 8.14
C GLU A 115 2.72 -77.11 6.73
N GLN A 116 1.41 -76.85 6.58
CA GLN A 116 0.74 -76.68 5.27
C GLN A 116 -0.05 -75.37 5.10
N CYS A 117 0.12 -74.39 5.98
CA CYS A 117 -0.38 -73.04 5.72
C CYS A 117 0.51 -72.41 4.63
N ASN A 118 0.08 -72.49 3.36
CA ASN A 118 0.64 -71.70 2.27
C ASN A 118 0.23 -70.23 2.49
N HIS A 119 0.91 -69.55 3.42
CA HIS A 119 0.74 -68.11 3.56
C HIS A 119 1.26 -67.45 2.29
N PRO A 120 0.47 -66.59 1.62
CA PRO A 120 1.01 -65.77 0.56
C PRO A 120 2.12 -64.89 1.14
N GLU A 121 3.30 -64.92 0.51
CA GLU A 121 4.50 -64.15 0.91
C GLU A 121 4.27 -62.63 0.92
N HIS A 122 3.12 -62.17 0.42
CA HIS A 122 2.69 -60.78 0.38
C HIS A 122 1.23 -60.66 0.79
N LEU A 123 0.97 -60.19 2.03
CA LEU A 123 -0.34 -59.72 2.46
C LEU A 123 -0.53 -58.28 1.98
N GLY A 124 -1.71 -57.95 1.47
CA GLY A 124 -2.07 -56.60 1.04
C GLY A 124 -2.04 -56.35 -0.48
N ASN A 125 -2.63 -55.22 -0.89
CA ASN A 125 -2.76 -54.87 -2.30
C ASN A 125 -1.49 -54.18 -2.83
N GLN A 126 -0.69 -54.91 -3.61
CA GLN A 126 0.55 -54.39 -4.21
C GLN A 126 0.36 -53.09 -5.01
N ARG A 127 -0.82 -52.86 -5.62
CA ARG A 127 -1.06 -51.62 -6.38
C ARG A 127 -1.14 -50.41 -5.46
N LEU A 128 -1.68 -50.60 -4.27
CA LEU A 128 -1.88 -49.55 -3.28
C LEU A 128 -0.56 -49.15 -2.64
N HIS A 129 0.24 -50.14 -2.24
CA HIS A 129 1.60 -49.95 -1.76
C HIS A 129 2.50 -49.26 -2.80
N ASN A 130 2.40 -49.63 -4.08
CA ASN A 130 3.16 -48.96 -5.14
C ASN A 130 2.68 -47.50 -5.37
N ALA A 131 1.37 -47.25 -5.30
CA ALA A 131 0.81 -45.90 -5.45
C ALA A 131 1.24 -44.98 -4.31
N GLU A 132 1.19 -45.48 -3.07
CA GLU A 132 1.66 -44.80 -1.86
C GLU A 132 3.13 -44.37 -2.00
N ARG A 133 4.00 -45.30 -2.41
CA ARG A 133 5.43 -45.02 -2.63
C ARG A 133 5.67 -43.94 -3.70
N ILE A 134 4.93 -44.00 -4.81
CA ILE A 134 5.05 -43.00 -5.89
C ILE A 134 4.57 -41.62 -5.39
N LEU A 135 3.45 -41.56 -4.68
CA LEU A 135 2.92 -40.32 -4.11
C LEU A 135 3.88 -39.70 -3.10
N GLY A 136 4.56 -40.51 -2.28
CA GLY A 136 5.62 -40.05 -1.39
C GLY A 136 6.78 -39.39 -2.13
N TYR A 137 7.26 -39.99 -3.24
CA TYR A 137 8.31 -39.37 -4.05
C TYR A 137 7.85 -38.08 -4.75
N VAL A 138 6.60 -38.02 -5.21
CA VAL A 138 6.03 -36.81 -5.81
C VAL A 138 5.92 -35.69 -4.77
N SER A 139 5.44 -35.99 -3.55
CA SER A 139 5.36 -35.00 -2.47
C SER A 139 6.74 -34.49 -2.06
N LEU A 140 7.74 -35.38 -1.99
CA LEU A 140 9.13 -34.99 -1.74
C LEU A 140 9.69 -34.08 -2.84
N GLY A 141 9.38 -34.37 -4.10
CA GLY A 141 9.74 -33.52 -5.24
C GLY A 141 9.14 -32.11 -5.11
N ILE A 142 7.86 -32.01 -4.75
CA ILE A 142 7.19 -30.72 -4.55
C ILE A 142 7.79 -29.97 -3.35
N LEU A 143 8.08 -30.66 -2.25
CA LEU A 143 8.77 -30.09 -1.09
C LEU A 143 10.15 -29.49 -1.47
N SER A 144 10.90 -30.14 -2.36
CA SER A 144 12.18 -29.62 -2.84
C SER A 144 12.04 -28.31 -3.62
N ILE A 145 10.98 -28.17 -4.44
CA ILE A 145 10.66 -26.94 -5.16
C ILE A 145 10.33 -25.82 -4.16
N PHE A 146 9.58 -26.12 -3.10
CA PHE A 146 9.29 -25.15 -2.05
C PHE A 146 10.54 -24.63 -1.34
N ILE A 147 11.50 -25.50 -1.04
CA ILE A 147 12.76 -25.07 -0.39
C ILE A 147 13.53 -24.12 -1.30
N ILE A 148 13.65 -24.47 -2.58
CA ILE A 148 14.31 -23.61 -3.57
C ILE A 148 13.63 -22.25 -3.60
N GLU A 149 12.30 -22.20 -3.64
CA GLU A 149 11.55 -20.95 -3.59
C GLU A 149 11.83 -20.15 -2.31
N HIS A 150 11.79 -20.79 -1.13
CA HIS A 150 12.08 -20.09 0.13
C HIS A 150 13.49 -19.49 0.15
N VAL A 151 14.46 -20.22 -0.41
CA VAL A 151 15.84 -19.77 -0.55
C VAL A 151 15.93 -18.59 -1.52
N LEU A 152 15.23 -18.64 -2.66
CA LEU A 152 15.17 -17.53 -3.61
C LEU A 152 14.54 -16.28 -2.99
N MET A 153 13.46 -16.44 -2.23
CA MET A 153 12.82 -15.37 -1.47
C MET A 153 13.80 -14.73 -0.47
N MET A 154 14.54 -15.55 0.28
CA MET A 154 15.58 -15.08 1.21
C MET A 154 16.67 -14.27 0.49
N ILE A 155 17.12 -14.75 -0.67
CA ILE A 155 18.15 -14.06 -1.47
C ILE A 155 17.61 -12.74 -2.02
N GLY A 156 16.33 -12.69 -2.42
CA GLY A 156 15.65 -11.50 -2.94
C GLY A 156 15.49 -10.39 -1.91
N ILE A 157 15.07 -10.73 -0.68
CA ILE A 157 14.91 -9.76 0.44
C ILE A 157 16.28 -9.37 1.02
N GLY A 158 17.24 -10.29 0.99
CA GLY A 158 18.59 -10.11 1.50
C GLY A 158 18.76 -10.65 2.92
N VAL A 159 19.75 -11.53 3.09
CA VAL A 159 20.04 -12.30 4.32
C VAL A 159 20.15 -11.42 5.58
N ARG A 160 20.70 -10.21 5.46
CA ARG A 160 20.89 -9.31 6.61
C ARG A 160 19.58 -8.70 7.13
N LYS A 161 18.64 -8.39 6.24
CA LYS A 161 17.31 -7.87 6.61
C LYS A 161 16.42 -9.01 7.10
N PHE A 162 16.53 -10.17 6.47
CA PHE A 162 15.87 -11.41 6.86
C PHE A 162 16.17 -11.84 8.31
N MET A 163 17.45 -11.80 8.71
CA MET A 163 17.88 -12.16 10.07
C MET A 163 17.39 -11.19 11.17
N SER A 164 16.87 -10.02 10.81
CA SER A 164 16.30 -9.07 11.78
C SER A 164 14.86 -9.40 12.17
N HIS A 165 14.16 -10.20 11.37
CA HIS A 165 12.78 -10.57 11.62
C HIS A 165 12.69 -12.02 12.07
N VAL A 166 12.30 -12.22 13.33
CA VAL A 166 12.27 -13.53 13.99
C VAL A 166 11.39 -14.53 13.23
N PHE A 167 10.23 -14.11 12.72
CA PHE A 167 9.28 -14.99 12.03
C PHE A 167 9.85 -15.62 10.75
N TYR A 168 10.59 -14.84 9.97
CA TYR A 168 11.25 -15.31 8.75
C TYR A 168 12.32 -16.37 9.04
N VAL A 169 13.13 -16.15 10.08
CA VAL A 169 14.18 -17.09 10.48
C VAL A 169 13.59 -18.39 11.02
N VAL A 170 12.54 -18.29 11.84
CA VAL A 170 11.83 -19.47 12.36
C VAL A 170 11.21 -20.28 11.22
N ASP A 171 10.54 -19.63 10.28
CA ASP A 171 9.95 -20.30 9.12
C ASP A 171 11.01 -21.07 8.30
N PHE A 172 12.13 -20.43 7.99
CA PHE A 172 13.22 -21.07 7.26
C PHE A 172 13.83 -22.26 8.01
N LEU A 173 14.03 -22.11 9.34
CA LEU A 173 14.55 -23.19 10.17
C LEU A 173 13.57 -24.38 10.20
N VAL A 174 12.29 -24.11 10.38
CA VAL A 174 11.25 -25.15 10.40
C VAL A 174 11.21 -25.87 9.05
N VAL A 175 11.29 -25.15 7.93
CA VAL A 175 11.31 -25.75 6.59
C VAL A 175 12.53 -26.65 6.37
N ILE A 176 13.72 -26.24 6.79
CA ILE A 176 14.93 -27.08 6.70
C ILE A 176 14.79 -28.33 7.57
N VAL A 177 14.41 -28.16 8.84
CA VAL A 177 14.24 -29.29 9.77
C VAL A 177 13.22 -30.27 9.22
N SER A 178 12.10 -29.77 8.68
CA SER A 178 11.06 -30.58 8.06
C SER A 178 11.57 -31.40 6.89
N PHE A 179 12.40 -30.81 6.03
CA PHE A 179 13.01 -31.51 4.90
C PHE A 179 13.98 -32.61 5.33
N VAL A 180 14.80 -32.31 6.34
CA VAL A 180 15.74 -33.29 6.89
C VAL A 180 14.96 -34.45 7.53
N LEU A 181 13.90 -34.14 8.30
CA LEU A 181 13.02 -35.16 8.87
C LEU A 181 12.39 -36.00 7.76
N GLU A 182 11.89 -35.39 6.69
CA GLU A 182 11.27 -36.12 5.57
C GLU A 182 12.25 -37.11 4.92
N ILE A 183 13.52 -36.74 4.75
CA ILE A 183 14.55 -37.64 4.20
C ILE A 183 14.91 -38.76 5.19
N VAL A 184 15.10 -38.41 6.47
CA VAL A 184 15.53 -39.37 7.50
C VAL A 184 14.44 -40.39 7.82
N PHE A 185 13.18 -39.93 7.87
CA PHE A 185 12.02 -40.75 8.18
C PHE A 185 11.36 -41.38 6.94
N GLN A 186 11.91 -41.18 5.74
CA GLN A 186 11.35 -41.75 4.50
C GLN A 186 11.19 -43.28 4.54
N ASN A 187 11.96 -43.96 5.39
CA ASN A 187 11.95 -45.41 5.54
C ASN A 187 11.29 -45.90 6.85
N ASN A 188 10.83 -44.99 7.72
CA ASN A 188 10.25 -45.34 9.01
C ASN A 188 8.80 -44.82 9.09
N PRO A 189 7.81 -45.69 9.29
CA PRO A 189 6.39 -45.31 9.28
C PRO A 189 5.94 -44.47 10.49
N GLU A 190 6.81 -44.16 11.45
CA GLU A 190 6.48 -43.30 12.61
C GLU A 190 6.51 -41.80 12.24
N GLY A 191 5.67 -41.41 11.27
CA GLY A 191 5.71 -40.14 10.55
C GLY A 191 4.90 -38.97 11.14
N GLY A 192 4.39 -39.05 12.37
CA GLY A 192 3.48 -38.03 12.92
C GLY A 192 4.06 -36.60 12.96
N LEU A 193 5.38 -36.45 13.17
CA LEU A 193 6.05 -35.15 13.19
C LEU A 193 6.09 -34.50 11.81
N LEU A 194 6.11 -35.29 10.71
CA LEU A 194 6.06 -34.79 9.35
C LEU A 194 4.73 -34.10 9.05
N ILE A 195 3.63 -34.60 9.61
CA ILE A 195 2.30 -33.99 9.46
C ILE A 195 2.29 -32.61 10.10
N ILE A 196 2.79 -32.47 11.34
CA ILE A 196 2.86 -31.18 12.04
C ILE A 196 3.78 -30.20 11.30
N ALA A 197 4.94 -30.68 10.84
CA ALA A 197 5.87 -29.93 10.01
C ALA A 197 5.22 -29.42 8.71
N ARG A 198 4.38 -30.23 8.07
CA ARG A 198 3.62 -29.83 6.87
C ARG A 198 2.51 -28.83 7.21
N LEU A 199 1.86 -28.95 8.37
CA LEU A 199 0.87 -27.99 8.84
C LEU A 199 1.46 -26.60 9.12
N TRP A 200 2.77 -26.49 9.38
CA TRP A 200 3.46 -25.20 9.51
C TRP A 200 3.24 -24.29 8.29
N ARG A 201 3.04 -24.86 7.09
CA ARG A 201 2.72 -24.12 5.87
C ARG A 201 1.51 -23.19 6.04
N PHE A 202 0.53 -23.54 6.89
CA PHE A 202 -0.59 -22.66 7.23
C PHE A 202 -0.16 -21.44 8.02
N ALA A 203 0.74 -21.61 9.00
CA ALA A 203 1.32 -20.48 9.73
C ALA A 203 2.10 -19.55 8.78
N ARG A 204 2.80 -20.13 7.80
CA ARG A 204 3.46 -19.36 6.75
C ARG A 204 2.48 -18.58 5.88
N ILE A 205 1.40 -19.23 5.42
CA ILE A 205 0.33 -18.55 4.67
C ILE A 205 -0.23 -17.40 5.50
N PHE A 206 -0.52 -17.63 6.78
CA PHE A 206 -1.06 -16.63 7.67
C PHE A 206 -0.11 -15.43 7.82
N HIS A 207 1.18 -15.67 8.00
CA HIS A 207 2.17 -14.60 8.05
C HIS A 207 2.23 -13.83 6.73
N GLY A 208 2.20 -14.51 5.58
CA GLY A 208 2.15 -13.88 4.27
C GLY A 208 0.90 -13.02 4.05
N PHE A 209 -0.27 -13.49 4.52
CA PHE A 209 -1.50 -12.69 4.50
C PHE A 209 -1.44 -11.50 5.43
N TYR A 210 -0.86 -11.66 6.62
CA TYR A 210 -0.69 -10.57 7.57
C TYR A 210 0.17 -9.46 6.97
N GLU A 211 1.28 -9.81 6.30
CA GLU A 211 2.17 -8.84 5.67
C GLU A 211 1.51 -8.14 4.48
N ILE A 212 0.81 -8.89 3.60
CA ILE A 212 0.03 -8.29 2.50
C ILE A 212 -1.10 -7.40 3.03
N GLY A 213 -1.74 -7.79 4.12
CA GLY A 213 -2.81 -7.03 4.75
C GLY A 213 -2.31 -5.77 5.44
N GLU A 214 -1.15 -5.85 6.10
CA GLU A 214 -0.50 -4.69 6.71
C GLU A 214 -0.06 -3.68 5.64
N ASP A 215 0.52 -4.15 4.54
CA ASP A 215 0.88 -3.30 3.38
C ASP A 215 -0.36 -2.63 2.77
N ALA A 216 -1.45 -3.39 2.55
CA ALA A 216 -2.68 -2.81 2.02
C ALA A 216 -3.32 -1.78 2.97
N LEU A 217 -3.24 -2.02 4.29
CA LEU A 217 -3.74 -1.10 5.30
C LEU A 217 -2.81 0.10 5.54
N SER A 218 -1.51 -0.01 5.28
CA SER A 218 -0.59 1.14 5.31
C SER A 218 -0.85 2.04 4.10
N ASP A 219 -1.01 1.46 2.92
CA ASP A 219 -1.30 2.20 1.69
C ASP A 219 -2.65 2.93 1.80
N GLU A 220 -3.68 2.28 2.37
CA GLU A 220 -4.99 2.92 2.60
C GLU A 220 -4.91 4.05 3.64
N ARG A 221 -4.06 3.92 4.66
CA ARG A 221 -3.84 4.98 5.67
C ARG A 221 -3.14 6.18 5.07
N GLU A 222 -2.09 5.96 4.29
CA GLU A 222 -1.35 7.03 3.61
C GLU A 222 -2.27 7.80 2.64
N TRP A 223 -3.07 7.10 1.84
CA TRP A 223 -4.06 7.73 0.96
C TRP A 223 -5.13 8.53 1.71
N LYS A 224 -5.55 8.08 2.90
CA LYS A 224 -6.50 8.83 3.75
C LYS A 224 -5.88 10.10 4.30
N GLU A 225 -4.62 10.05 4.72
CA GLU A 225 -3.89 11.23 5.20
C GLU A 225 -3.73 12.27 4.08
N GLU A 226 -3.37 11.84 2.86
CA GLU A 226 -3.32 12.75 1.69
C GLU A 226 -4.70 13.35 1.34
N LEU A 227 -5.76 12.53 1.38
CA LEU A 227 -7.13 13.00 1.14
C LEU A 227 -7.58 14.03 2.17
N ASP A 228 -7.25 13.84 3.44
CA ASP A 228 -7.61 14.80 4.49
C ASP A 228 -6.81 16.10 4.33
N GLN A 229 -5.54 16.04 3.94
CA GLN A 229 -4.77 17.24 3.60
C GLN A 229 -5.38 18.00 2.41
N TYR A 230 -5.84 17.30 1.37
CA TYR A 230 -6.46 17.94 0.20
C TYR A 230 -7.83 18.57 0.54
N LYS A 231 -8.61 17.92 1.42
CA LYS A 231 -9.88 18.48 1.92
C LYS A 231 -9.66 19.78 2.70
N ASP A 232 -8.64 19.85 3.54
CA ASP A 232 -8.33 21.06 4.30
C ASP A 232 -8.00 22.23 3.36
N ILE A 233 -7.22 21.99 2.30
CA ILE A 233 -6.92 23.00 1.27
C ILE A 233 -8.18 23.43 0.52
N ILE A 234 -9.04 22.48 0.10
CA ILE A 234 -10.30 22.81 -0.58
C ILE A 234 -11.20 23.64 0.34
N LYS A 235 -11.26 23.29 1.63
CA LYS A 235 -12.07 24.00 2.61
C LYS A 235 -11.57 25.43 2.80
N GLU A 236 -10.27 25.63 2.96
CA GLU A 236 -9.65 26.96 3.04
C GLU A 236 -9.91 27.78 1.77
N ALA A 237 -9.78 27.17 0.59
CA ALA A 237 -10.10 27.82 -0.68
C ALA A 237 -11.59 28.16 -0.82
N ALA A 238 -12.48 27.29 -0.34
CA ALA A 238 -13.93 27.53 -0.36
C ALA A 238 -14.31 28.69 0.58
N GLU A 239 -13.76 28.73 1.79
CA GLU A 239 -13.96 29.83 2.75
C GLU A 239 -13.45 31.17 2.18
N ALA A 240 -12.29 31.16 1.50
CA ALA A 240 -11.77 32.35 0.83
C ALA A 240 -12.65 32.81 -0.34
N ILE A 241 -13.21 31.89 -1.14
CA ILE A 241 -14.14 32.25 -2.23
C ILE A 241 -15.43 32.84 -1.67
N GLU A 242 -15.96 32.28 -0.57
CA GLU A 242 -17.17 32.79 0.09
C GLU A 242 -16.96 34.23 0.62
N SER A 243 -15.78 34.55 1.18
CA SER A 243 -15.50 35.92 1.63
C SER A 243 -15.44 36.94 0.48
N TYR A 244 -14.92 36.55 -0.68
CA TYR A 244 -14.91 37.45 -1.86
C TYR A 244 -16.32 37.65 -2.44
N GLN A 245 -17.18 36.64 -2.34
CA GLN A 245 -18.56 36.75 -2.81
C GLN A 245 -19.35 37.73 -1.93
N ASP A 246 -19.15 37.70 -0.60
CA ASP A 246 -19.77 38.63 0.35
C ASP A 246 -19.27 40.09 0.13
N GLU A 247 -17.97 40.30 -0.10
CA GLU A 247 -17.44 41.63 -0.43
C GLU A 247 -17.99 42.18 -1.76
N SER A 248 -18.21 41.33 -2.76
CA SER A 248 -18.76 41.75 -4.04
C SER A 248 -20.20 42.28 -3.93
N GLU A 249 -21.02 41.65 -3.07
CA GLU A 249 -22.39 42.09 -2.77
C GLU A 249 -22.40 43.42 -2.00
N LEU A 250 -21.43 43.61 -1.10
CA LEU A 250 -21.27 44.84 -0.31
C LEU A 250 -20.88 46.04 -1.19
N ILE A 251 -20.00 45.84 -2.17
CA ILE A 251 -19.61 46.86 -3.14
C ILE A 251 -20.79 47.26 -4.04
N GLU A 252 -21.60 46.30 -4.46
CA GLU A 252 -22.81 46.58 -5.26
C GLU A 252 -23.81 47.42 -4.46
N ASN A 253 -24.04 47.07 -3.19
CA ASN A 253 -24.91 47.83 -2.30
C ASN A 253 -24.39 49.26 -2.07
N ILE A 254 -23.10 49.44 -1.77
CA ILE A 254 -22.50 50.78 -1.58
C ILE A 254 -22.61 51.62 -2.85
N LYS A 255 -22.40 51.03 -4.02
CA LYS A 255 -22.51 51.74 -5.30
C LYS A 255 -23.93 52.26 -5.53
N THR A 256 -24.95 51.45 -5.23
CA THR A 256 -26.36 51.86 -5.35
C THR A 256 -26.73 52.98 -4.36
N GLU A 257 -26.19 52.95 -3.14
CA GLU A 257 -26.43 53.98 -2.14
C GLU A 257 -25.75 55.31 -2.51
N PHE A 258 -24.52 55.26 -3.02
CA PHE A 258 -23.80 56.45 -3.48
C PHE A 258 -24.46 57.13 -4.69
N ASP A 259 -24.98 56.36 -5.65
CA ASP A 259 -25.71 56.91 -6.81
C ASP A 259 -27.02 57.61 -6.39
N THR A 260 -27.70 57.04 -5.39
CA THR A 260 -28.97 57.58 -4.87
C THR A 260 -28.77 58.91 -4.15
N ASP A 261 -27.69 59.04 -3.37
CA ASP A 261 -27.41 60.25 -2.61
C ASP A 261 -26.76 61.35 -3.46
N ALA A 262 -25.92 61.01 -4.43
CA ALA A 262 -25.43 61.95 -5.44
C ALA A 262 -26.61 62.53 -6.25
N PHE A 263 -27.57 61.69 -6.65
CA PHE A 263 -28.78 62.13 -7.33
C PHE A 263 -29.63 63.06 -6.45
N LYS A 264 -29.85 62.73 -5.17
CA LYS A 264 -30.56 63.62 -4.23
C LYS A 264 -29.86 64.96 -4.05
N MET A 265 -28.53 64.97 -3.98
CA MET A 265 -27.75 66.21 -3.85
C MET A 265 -27.88 67.09 -5.10
N ILE A 266 -27.79 66.50 -6.30
CA ILE A 266 -28.00 67.22 -7.56
C ILE A 266 -29.43 67.79 -7.62
N VAL A 267 -30.44 67.01 -7.25
CA VAL A 267 -31.84 67.48 -7.21
C VAL A 267 -32.01 68.61 -6.18
N HIS A 268 -31.36 68.52 -5.02
CA HIS A 268 -31.42 69.57 -4.01
C HIS A 268 -30.76 70.88 -4.48
N VAL A 269 -29.58 70.78 -5.10
CA VAL A 269 -28.87 71.93 -5.68
C VAL A 269 -29.67 72.54 -6.83
N ALA A 270 -30.20 71.73 -7.74
CA ALA A 270 -31.06 72.20 -8.82
C ALA A 270 -32.32 72.89 -8.28
N HIS A 271 -32.91 72.36 -7.20
CA HIS A 271 -34.05 72.99 -6.53
C HIS A 271 -33.69 74.34 -5.91
N GLN A 272 -32.55 74.46 -5.23
CA GLN A 272 -32.06 75.75 -4.71
C GLN A 272 -31.80 76.75 -5.85
N MET A 273 -31.24 76.29 -6.97
CA MET A 273 -31.00 77.14 -8.14
C MET A 273 -32.29 77.68 -8.76
N THR A 274 -33.40 76.92 -8.72
CA THR A 274 -34.70 77.37 -9.24
C THR A 274 -35.41 78.43 -8.38
N GLN A 275 -35.08 78.57 -7.10
CA GLN A 275 -35.76 79.51 -6.19
C GLN A 275 -35.17 80.94 -6.23
N HIS A 276 -33.92 81.11 -6.67
CA HIS A 276 -33.25 82.43 -6.75
C HIS A 276 -32.53 82.66 -8.09
N PRO A 277 -33.26 82.77 -9.21
CA PRO A 277 -32.67 82.86 -10.55
C PRO A 277 -31.88 84.17 -10.82
N ALA A 278 -32.16 85.23 -10.08
CA ALA A 278 -31.56 86.55 -10.31
C ALA A 278 -30.12 86.67 -9.76
N SER A 279 -29.81 86.04 -8.63
CA SER A 279 -28.48 86.13 -7.98
C SER A 279 -27.44 85.22 -8.62
N ILE A 280 -27.87 84.13 -9.28
CA ILE A 280 -26.96 83.15 -9.89
C ILE A 280 -26.46 83.65 -11.24
N LYS A 281 -27.28 84.42 -11.99
CA LYS A 281 -26.86 84.98 -13.27
C LYS A 281 -25.69 85.95 -13.08
N GLU A 282 -25.74 86.81 -12.07
CA GLU A 282 -24.61 87.70 -11.73
C GLU A 282 -23.36 86.93 -11.28
N HIS A 283 -23.51 85.82 -10.56
CA HIS A 283 -22.37 85.03 -10.10
C HIS A 283 -21.75 84.17 -11.22
N PHE A 284 -22.57 83.67 -12.15
CA PHE A 284 -22.11 82.91 -13.30
C PHE A 284 -21.49 83.83 -14.37
N ASP A 285 -22.04 85.04 -14.55
CA ASP A 285 -21.45 86.07 -15.40
C ASP A 285 -20.10 86.53 -14.82
N ALA A 286 -19.97 86.73 -13.50
CA ALA A 286 -18.70 87.05 -12.84
C ALA A 286 -17.67 85.90 -12.93
N MET A 287 -18.10 84.64 -12.78
CA MET A 287 -17.22 83.48 -12.88
C MET A 287 -16.78 83.20 -14.32
N LYS A 288 -17.64 83.54 -15.30
CA LYS A 288 -17.29 83.47 -16.73
C LYS A 288 -16.27 84.55 -17.10
N ASP A 289 -16.43 85.78 -16.59
CA ASP A 289 -15.44 86.84 -16.75
C ASP A 289 -14.07 86.46 -16.16
N ASP A 290 -14.03 85.75 -15.02
CA ASP A 290 -12.79 85.23 -14.41
C ASP A 290 -12.13 84.09 -15.21
N ILE A 291 -12.92 83.28 -15.94
CA ILE A 291 -12.40 82.21 -16.81
C ILE A 291 -11.88 82.79 -18.12
N ASP A 292 -12.62 83.72 -18.72
CA ASP A 292 -12.21 84.42 -19.94
C ASP A 292 -10.94 85.27 -19.69
N GLN A 293 -10.78 85.86 -18.49
CA GLN A 293 -9.52 86.52 -18.08
C GLN A 293 -8.33 85.57 -17.86
N LYS A 294 -8.58 84.30 -17.51
CA LYS A 294 -7.52 83.29 -17.34
C LYS A 294 -7.09 82.66 -18.66
N GLU A 295 -7.92 82.69 -19.69
CA GLU A 295 -7.53 82.24 -21.04
C GLU A 295 -6.75 83.30 -21.84
N GLU A 296 -6.86 84.60 -21.51
CA GLU A 296 -6.15 85.70 -22.19
C GLU A 296 -4.81 86.13 -21.56
N SER A 297 -4.36 85.51 -20.45
CA SER A 297 -3.02 85.75 -19.86
C SER A 297 -2.05 84.58 -20.08
N PRO A 298 -1.03 84.69 -20.96
CA PRO A 298 0.18 83.91 -20.84
C PRO A 298 1.08 84.59 -19.79
N GLU A 299 0.91 84.16 -18.53
CA GLU A 299 1.50 84.72 -17.30
C GLU A 299 0.94 86.07 -16.85
#